data_AF-A0A897N892-F1
#
_entry.id   AF-A0A897N892-F1
#
_cell.length_a   1.000
_cell.length_b   1.000
_cell.length_c   1.000
_cell.angle_alpha   90.00
_cell.angle_beta   90.00
_cell.angle_gamma   90.00
#
_symmetry.space_group_name_H-M   'P 1'
#
loop_
_entity.id
_entity.type
_entity.pdbx_description
1 polymer ?
#
loop_
_entity_poly.entity_id
_entity_poly.type
_entity_poly.pdbx_seq_one_letter_code
_entity_poly.pdbx_strand_id
1 'polypeptide(L)'
;MLGLADGTVATLVVLSVTLSFPCFLYGAWIVIDNDPVSWSVLVRHLSVVFTGLALTTIPLVGWMLPNLLEQFYGFSVLHAVIGLHAYAFLAFALTGIVRIFRAKWEHDLYHDYDEDLLLSEIGGDRMDHWRSRLRIGVAGYVVLWLVAYFTGLAQYLSKYGLPF
;
A
#
# COMPACT_ATOMS: atom_id res chain seq x y z
N MET A 1 13.72 20.37 -13.82
CA MET A 1 14.28 19.13 -13.23
C MET A 1 15.45 19.51 -12.35
N LEU A 2 15.55 18.98 -11.13
CA LEU A 2 16.75 19.09 -10.31
C LEU A 2 17.92 18.54 -11.14
N GLY A 3 19.02 19.27 -11.32
CA GLY A 3 20.14 18.90 -12.20
C GLY A 3 20.97 17.69 -11.74
N LEU A 4 20.31 16.67 -11.18
CA LEU A 4 20.89 15.43 -10.72
C LEU A 4 21.06 14.45 -11.89
N ALA A 5 22.08 13.60 -11.81
CA ALA A 5 22.23 12.48 -12.74
C ALA A 5 21.04 11.50 -12.62
N ASP A 6 20.59 10.97 -13.75
CA ASP A 6 19.46 10.02 -13.85
C ASP A 6 19.61 8.83 -12.88
N GLY A 7 20.81 8.25 -12.79
CA GLY A 7 21.13 7.16 -11.87
C GLY A 7 21.02 7.53 -10.38
N THR A 8 21.27 8.80 -10.01
CA THR A 8 21.08 9.27 -8.64
C THR A 8 19.60 9.28 -8.28
N VAL A 9 18.75 9.78 -9.18
CA VAL A 9 17.29 9.79 -8.96
C VAL A 9 16.76 8.36 -8.90
N ALA A 10 17.19 7.48 -9.81
CA ALA A 10 16.80 6.08 -9.80
C ALA A 10 17.18 5.37 -8.48
N THR A 11 18.39 5.63 -7.96
CA THR A 11 18.82 5.12 -6.64
C THR A 11 17.90 5.60 -5.52
N LEU A 12 17.55 6.89 -5.50
CA LEU A 12 16.64 7.46 -4.50
C LEU A 12 15.24 6.84 -4.58
N VAL A 13 14.73 6.59 -5.79
CA VAL A 13 13.45 5.90 -6.01
C VAL A 13 13.49 4.49 -5.43
N VAL A 14 14.52 3.70 -5.75
CA VAL A 14 14.67 2.33 -5.23
C VAL A 14 14.78 2.32 -3.71
N LEU A 15 15.56 3.23 -3.12
CA LEU A 15 15.68 3.35 -1.67
C LEU A 15 14.34 3.72 -1.03
N SER A 16 13.61 4.69 -1.60
CA SER A 16 12.30 5.11 -1.11
C SER A 16 11.31 3.94 -1.10
N VAL A 17 11.19 3.21 -2.22
CA VAL A 17 10.30 2.05 -2.32
C VAL A 17 10.77 0.91 -1.40
N THR A 18 12.09 0.70 -1.23
CA THR A 18 12.60 -0.31 -0.29
C THR A 18 12.22 0.03 1.15
N LEU A 19 12.33 1.31 1.52
CA LEU A 19 11.99 1.80 2.86
C LEU A 19 10.49 1.75 3.16
N SER A 20 9.60 1.62 2.16
CA SER A 20 8.18 1.41 2.44
C SER A 20 7.87 0.00 2.98
N PHE A 21 8.74 -0.98 2.70
CA PHE A 21 8.54 -2.36 3.16
C PHE A 21 8.42 -2.50 4.68
N PRO A 22 9.36 -1.98 5.51
CA PRO A 22 9.22 -2.03 6.96
C PRO A 22 7.98 -1.29 7.46
N CYS A 23 7.52 -0.24 6.79
CA CYS A 23 6.26 0.42 7.13
C CYS A 23 5.07 -0.55 6.98
N PHE A 24 4.99 -1.30 5.88
CA PHE A 24 3.90 -2.26 5.69
C PHE A 24 3.97 -3.44 6.67
N LEU A 25 5.16 -3.96 6.95
CA LEU A 25 5.35 -5.02 7.95
C LEU A 25 4.97 -4.55 9.36
N TYR A 26 5.46 -3.39 9.78
CA TYR A 26 5.16 -2.85 11.11
C TYR A 26 3.68 -2.46 11.24
N GLY A 27 3.10 -1.87 10.19
CA GLY A 27 1.68 -1.56 10.13
C GLY A 27 0.80 -2.79 10.29
N ALA A 28 1.15 -3.90 9.63
CA ALA A 28 0.43 -5.17 9.78
C ALA A 28 0.61 -5.78 11.18
N TRP A 29 1.84 -5.79 11.69
CA TRP A 29 2.16 -6.32 13.02
C TRP A 29 1.37 -5.62 14.13
N ILE A 30 1.31 -4.27 14.14
CA ILE A 30 0.57 -3.51 15.16
C ILE A 30 -0.91 -3.93 15.24
N VAL A 31 -1.55 -4.18 14.10
CA VAL A 31 -2.97 -4.55 14.07
C VAL A 31 -3.19 -5.98 14.54
N ILE A 32 -2.29 -6.91 14.18
CA ILE A 32 -2.38 -8.31 14.60
C ILE A 32 -2.13 -8.46 16.11
N ASP A 33 -1.19 -7.69 16.65
CA ASP A 33 -0.77 -7.76 18.06
C ASP A 33 -1.77 -7.09 19.02
N ASN A 34 -2.69 -6.27 18.50
CA ASN A 34 -3.63 -5.47 19.31
C ASN A 34 -5.09 -5.75 18.89
N ASP A 35 -5.68 -6.82 19.44
CA ASP A 35 -7.09 -7.17 19.27
C ASP A 35 -7.83 -7.12 20.63
N PRO A 36 -8.84 -6.24 20.83
CA PRO A 36 -9.45 -5.34 19.87
C PRO A 36 -8.61 -4.09 19.52
N VAL A 37 -8.73 -3.64 18.26
CA VAL A 37 -8.03 -2.44 17.76
C VAL A 37 -8.66 -1.17 18.32
N SER A 38 -7.96 -0.50 19.24
CA SER A 38 -8.35 0.80 19.78
C SER A 38 -8.09 1.96 18.82
N TRP A 39 -8.65 3.15 19.11
CA TRP A 39 -8.42 4.36 18.31
C TRP A 39 -6.94 4.73 18.18
N SER A 40 -6.18 4.67 19.28
CA SER A 40 -4.75 5.02 19.28
C SER A 40 -3.93 4.05 18.42
N VAL A 41 -4.26 2.76 18.46
CA VAL A 41 -3.66 1.72 17.60
C VAL A 41 -4.00 1.96 16.14
N LEU A 42 -5.26 2.29 15.83
CA LEU A 42 -5.70 2.61 14.47
C LEU A 42 -4.96 3.81 13.89
N VAL A 43 -4.91 4.93 14.63
CA VAL A 43 -4.20 6.14 14.18
C VAL A 43 -2.71 5.86 13.95
N ARG A 44 -2.08 5.07 14.83
CA ARG A 44 -0.69 4.63 14.67
C ARG A 44 -0.52 3.76 13.43
N HIS A 45 -1.37 2.76 13.22
CA HIS A 45 -1.37 1.91 12.03
C HIS A 45 -1.48 2.75 10.76
N LEU A 46 -2.47 3.65 10.70
CA LEU A 46 -2.69 4.52 9.55
C LEU A 46 -1.47 5.41 9.29
N SER A 47 -0.90 6.05 10.31
CA SER A 47 0.30 6.88 10.16
C SER A 47 1.47 6.12 9.52
N VAL A 48 1.71 4.88 9.95
CA VAL A 48 2.78 4.04 9.41
C VAL A 48 2.45 3.59 7.97
N VAL A 49 1.24 3.10 7.71
CA VAL A 49 0.84 2.63 6.37
C VAL A 49 0.81 3.77 5.36
N PHE A 50 0.31 4.95 5.74
CA PHE A 50 0.35 6.14 4.89
C PHE A 50 1.78 6.59 4.60
N THR A 51 2.69 6.50 5.57
CA THR A 51 4.12 6.76 5.33
C THR A 51 4.68 5.80 4.29
N GLY A 52 4.40 4.50 4.41
CA GLY A 52 4.78 3.49 3.43
C GLY A 52 4.20 3.78 2.04
N LEU A 53 2.91 4.12 1.96
CA LEU A 53 2.24 4.50 0.70
C LEU A 53 2.83 5.77 0.08
N ALA A 54 3.22 6.76 0.88
CA ALA A 54 3.86 7.98 0.39
C ALA A 54 5.24 7.66 -0.22
N LEU A 55 6.02 6.82 0.46
CA LEU A 55 7.33 6.36 0.00
C LEU A 55 7.28 5.57 -1.33
N THR A 56 6.14 4.99 -1.70
CA THR A 56 5.97 4.33 -3.00
C THR A 56 5.31 5.25 -4.03
N THR A 57 4.28 5.98 -3.63
CA THR A 57 3.41 6.71 -4.54
C THR A 57 4.04 8.01 -5.00
N ILE A 58 4.79 8.71 -4.14
CA ILE A 58 5.47 9.95 -4.53
C ILE A 58 6.52 9.69 -5.61
N PRO A 59 7.44 8.70 -5.47
CA PRO A 59 8.34 8.32 -6.56
C PRO A 59 7.61 7.89 -7.83
N LEU A 60 6.51 7.15 -7.69
CA LEU A 60 5.69 6.70 -8.81
C LEU A 60 5.17 7.89 -9.62
N VAL A 61 4.43 8.81 -9.00
CA VAL A 61 3.81 9.93 -9.71
C VAL A 61 4.81 11.02 -10.08
N GLY A 62 5.83 11.22 -9.27
CA GLY A 62 6.83 12.28 -9.44
C GLY A 62 7.94 11.95 -10.43
N TRP A 63 8.23 10.66 -10.65
CA TRP A 63 9.33 10.25 -11.53
C TRP A 63 8.99 9.07 -12.43
N MET A 64 8.46 7.96 -11.90
CA MET A 64 8.30 6.75 -12.73
C MET A 64 7.24 6.91 -13.82
N LEU A 65 6.08 7.49 -13.49
CA LEU A 65 4.97 7.68 -14.41
C LEU A 65 5.32 8.68 -15.54
N PRO A 66 5.94 9.85 -15.29
CA PRO A 66 6.45 10.71 -16.35
C PRO A 66 7.45 10.03 -17.28
N ASN A 67 8.34 9.19 -16.74
CA ASN A 67 9.37 8.49 -17.52
C ASN A 67 8.84 7.20 -18.19
N LEU A 68 7.59 6.81 -17.94
CA LEU A 68 7.05 5.53 -18.38
C LEU A 68 7.07 5.38 -19.90
N LEU A 69 6.74 6.45 -20.64
CA LEU A 69 6.68 6.43 -22.10
C LEU A 69 8.06 6.28 -22.75
N GLU A 70 9.10 6.83 -22.12
CA GLU A 70 10.48 6.74 -22.62
C GLU A 70 11.10 5.35 -22.34
N GLN A 71 10.52 4.61 -21.40
CA GLN A 71 11.04 3.33 -20.93
C GLN A 71 10.13 2.15 -21.30
N PHE A 72 9.14 2.36 -22.18
CA PHE A 72 8.06 1.40 -22.46
C PHE A 72 8.48 0.20 -23.32
N TYR A 73 9.48 -0.56 -22.87
CA TYR A 73 9.98 -1.77 -23.51
C TYR A 73 10.43 -2.79 -22.47
N GLY A 74 10.42 -4.08 -22.85
CA GLY A 74 10.91 -5.18 -22.02
C GLY A 74 10.27 -5.24 -20.62
N PHE A 75 11.12 -5.38 -19.59
CA PHE A 75 10.69 -5.50 -18.19
C PHE A 75 9.93 -4.29 -17.64
N SER A 76 10.08 -3.09 -18.23
CA SER A 76 9.37 -1.90 -17.77
C SER A 76 7.86 -2.01 -17.97
N VAL A 77 7.43 -2.63 -19.08
CA VAL A 77 6.01 -2.85 -19.36
C VAL A 77 5.40 -3.81 -18.33
N LEU A 78 6.09 -4.90 -18.02
CA LEU A 78 5.67 -5.84 -16.99
C LEU A 78 5.55 -5.15 -15.63
N HIS A 79 6.60 -4.41 -15.24
CA HIS A 79 6.61 -3.63 -14.00
C HIS A 79 5.43 -2.66 -13.91
N ALA A 80 5.17 -1.90 -14.99
CA ALA A 80 4.08 -0.93 -15.04
C ALA A 80 2.69 -1.57 -14.96
N VAL A 81 2.48 -2.68 -15.68
CA VAL A 81 1.22 -3.43 -15.63
C VAL A 81 0.99 -3.99 -14.22
N ILE A 82 2.00 -4.61 -13.61
CA ILE A 82 1.91 -5.16 -12.25
C ILE A 82 1.64 -4.04 -11.24
N GLY A 83 2.35 -2.91 -11.35
CA GLY A 83 2.15 -1.73 -10.50
C GLY A 83 0.74 -1.17 -10.62
N LEU A 84 0.21 -1.02 -11.84
CA LEU A 84 -1.16 -0.57 -12.06
C LEU A 84 -2.19 -1.49 -11.37
N HIS A 85 -2.02 -2.80 -11.49
CA HIS A 85 -2.90 -3.76 -10.82
C HIS A 85 -2.77 -3.68 -9.30
N ALA A 86 -1.58 -3.46 -8.76
CA ALA A 86 -1.42 -3.23 -7.32
C ALA A 86 -2.28 -2.05 -6.86
N TYR A 87 -2.20 -0.90 -7.54
CA TYR A 87 -3.03 0.26 -7.20
C TYR A 87 -4.53 0.04 -7.44
N ALA A 88 -4.92 -0.81 -8.39
CA ALA A 88 -6.31 -1.23 -8.56
C ALA A 88 -6.81 -2.04 -7.34
N PHE A 89 -6.00 -2.96 -6.82
CA PHE A 89 -6.30 -3.70 -5.58
C PHE A 89 -6.33 -2.77 -4.35
N LEU A 90 -5.43 -1.78 -4.29
CA LEU A 90 -5.48 -0.76 -3.24
C LEU A 90 -6.78 0.05 -3.30
N ALA A 91 -7.17 0.53 -4.49
CA ALA A 91 -8.44 1.22 -4.68
C ALA A 91 -9.64 0.33 -4.28
N PHE A 92 -9.59 -0.96 -4.62
CA PHE A 92 -10.60 -1.93 -4.19
C PHE A 92 -10.63 -2.09 -2.66
N ALA A 93 -9.48 -2.17 -1.99
CA ALA A 93 -9.39 -2.20 -0.53
C ALA A 93 -10.01 -0.95 0.11
N LEU A 94 -9.76 0.23 -0.47
CA LEU A 94 -10.31 1.50 -0.01
C LEU A 94 -11.84 1.51 -0.04
N THR A 95 -12.47 0.85 -1.03
CA THR A 95 -13.94 0.73 -1.07
C THR A 95 -14.51 -0.02 0.13
N GLY A 96 -13.75 -0.96 0.71
CA GLY A 96 -14.11 -1.68 1.93
C GLY A 96 -13.84 -0.87 3.19
N ILE A 97 -12.63 -0.31 3.33
CA ILE A 97 -12.21 0.38 4.57
C ILE A 97 -13.07 1.61 4.86
N VAL A 98 -13.45 2.40 3.84
CA VAL A 98 -14.28 3.61 4.03
C VAL A 98 -15.63 3.26 4.64
N ARG A 99 -16.22 2.13 4.24
CA ARG A 99 -17.53 1.68 4.75
C ARG A 99 -17.42 1.11 6.16
N ILE A 100 -16.37 0.34 6.44
CA ILE A 100 -16.09 -0.18 7.79
C ILE A 100 -15.84 0.99 8.76
N PHE A 101 -15.01 1.95 8.35
CA PHE A 101 -14.69 3.12 9.16
C PHE A 101 -15.92 3.96 9.45
N ARG A 102 -16.74 4.26 8.43
CA ARG A 102 -17.98 5.01 8.59
C ARG A 102 -18.93 4.34 9.58
N ALA A 103 -19.14 3.02 9.47
CA ALA A 103 -19.99 2.30 10.40
C ALA A 103 -19.43 2.37 11.84
N LYS A 104 -18.14 2.13 12.04
CA LYS A 104 -17.54 2.21 13.39
C LYS A 104 -17.57 3.63 13.97
N TRP A 105 -17.50 4.66 13.13
CA TRP A 105 -17.61 6.05 13.56
C TRP A 105 -19.04 6.43 13.97
N GLU A 106 -20.05 5.96 13.23
CA GLU A 106 -21.47 6.23 13.51
C GLU A 106 -21.93 5.62 14.85
N HIS A 107 -21.28 4.54 15.30
CA HIS A 107 -21.60 3.83 16.55
C HIS A 107 -20.58 4.02 17.68
N ASP A 108 -19.62 4.95 17.54
CA ASP A 108 -18.55 5.25 18.51
C ASP A 108 -17.75 4.05 19.07
N LEU A 109 -17.68 2.96 18.30
CA LEU A 109 -17.06 1.69 18.69
C LEU A 109 -15.52 1.72 18.80
N TYR A 110 -14.92 2.91 18.66
CA TYR A 110 -13.50 3.12 18.91
C TYR A 110 -13.22 3.69 20.31
N HIS A 111 -14.24 4.23 21.00
CA HIS A 111 -14.15 4.73 22.37
C HIS A 111 -14.88 3.83 23.38
N ASP A 112 -16.12 3.44 23.08
CA ASP A 112 -16.91 2.53 23.92
C ASP A 112 -17.09 1.19 23.18
N TYR A 113 -16.32 0.18 23.58
CA TYR A 113 -16.40 -1.14 22.97
C TYR A 113 -17.64 -1.87 23.48
N ASP A 114 -18.72 -1.84 22.71
CA ASP A 114 -19.94 -2.61 22.94
C ASP A 114 -19.97 -3.85 22.03
N GLU A 115 -19.77 -5.03 22.62
CA GLU A 115 -19.69 -6.32 21.92
C GLU A 115 -21.04 -6.77 21.33
N ASP A 116 -22.16 -6.44 21.98
CA ASP A 116 -23.50 -6.83 21.54
C ASP A 116 -23.96 -6.00 20.33
N LEU A 117 -23.63 -4.70 20.31
CA LEU A 117 -23.81 -3.84 19.13
C LEU A 117 -22.91 -4.26 17.97
N LEU A 118 -21.68 -4.70 18.28
CA LEU A 118 -20.73 -5.24 17.31
C LEU A 118 -21.25 -6.48 16.61
N LEU A 119 -21.86 -7.42 17.34
CA LEU A 119 -22.38 -8.67 16.78
C LEU A 119 -23.70 -8.46 16.00
N SER A 120 -24.56 -7.54 16.42
CA SER A 120 -25.89 -7.33 15.84
C SER A 120 -25.92 -6.42 14.61
N GLU A 121 -25.17 -5.31 14.58
CA GLU A 121 -25.15 -4.37 13.45
C GLU A 121 -23.88 -4.46 12.59
N ILE A 122 -22.72 -4.68 13.22
CA ILE A 122 -21.42 -4.77 12.53
C ILE A 122 -21.02 -6.22 12.22
N GLY A 123 -21.66 -7.22 12.81
CA GLY A 123 -21.39 -8.64 12.56
C GLY A 123 -22.21 -9.24 11.42
N GLY A 124 -23.16 -8.49 10.87
CA GLY A 124 -24.02 -8.99 9.79
C GLY A 124 -23.30 -9.19 8.45
N ASP A 125 -23.91 -9.98 7.56
CA ASP A 125 -23.39 -10.36 6.22
C ASP A 125 -22.80 -9.19 5.41
N ARG A 126 -23.37 -7.99 5.57
CA ARG A 126 -22.92 -6.79 4.86
C ARG A 126 -21.53 -6.34 5.32
N MET A 127 -21.20 -6.44 6.60
CA MET A 127 -19.89 -6.05 7.10
C MET A 127 -18.82 -7.09 6.77
N ASP A 128 -19.16 -8.37 6.83
CA ASP A 128 -18.27 -9.46 6.41
C ASP A 128 -17.90 -9.32 4.93
N HIS A 129 -18.84 -8.90 4.10
CA HIS A 129 -18.56 -8.55 2.71
C HIS A 129 -17.52 -7.41 2.59
N TRP A 130 -17.65 -6.32 3.37
CA TRP A 130 -16.67 -5.22 3.34
C TRP A 130 -15.30 -5.64 3.88
N ARG A 131 -15.25 -6.45 4.93
CA ARG A 131 -14.01 -7.00 5.49
C ARG A 131 -13.31 -7.92 4.49
N SER A 132 -14.07 -8.75 3.77
CA SER A 132 -13.55 -9.59 2.70
C SER A 132 -12.93 -8.75 1.57
N ARG A 133 -13.63 -7.71 1.11
CA ARG A 133 -13.10 -6.78 0.09
C ARG A 133 -11.82 -6.09 0.55
N LEU A 134 -11.78 -5.64 1.80
CA LEU A 134 -10.59 -5.05 2.40
C LEU A 134 -9.42 -6.05 2.39
N ARG A 135 -9.62 -7.27 2.88
CA ARG A 135 -8.59 -8.31 2.96
C ARG A 135 -8.08 -8.72 1.58
N ILE A 136 -8.98 -8.98 0.63
CA ILE A 136 -8.63 -9.33 -0.77
C ILE A 136 -7.87 -8.17 -1.41
N GLY A 137 -8.34 -6.93 -1.23
CA GLY A 137 -7.68 -5.73 -1.72
C GLY A 137 -6.27 -5.56 -1.18
N VAL A 138 -6.09 -5.67 0.14
CA VAL A 138 -4.76 -5.55 0.78
C VAL A 138 -3.83 -6.69 0.36
N ALA A 139 -4.31 -7.93 0.35
CA ALA A 139 -3.51 -9.08 -0.06
C ALA A 139 -3.05 -8.95 -1.53
N GLY A 140 -3.98 -8.61 -2.43
CA GLY A 140 -3.67 -8.37 -3.84
C GLY A 140 -2.68 -7.22 -4.03
N TYR A 141 -2.86 -6.11 -3.31
CA TYR A 141 -1.92 -4.99 -3.33
C TYR A 141 -0.53 -5.43 -2.88
N VAL A 142 -0.39 -6.10 -1.72
CA VAL A 142 0.92 -6.50 -1.16
C VAL A 142 1.65 -7.48 -2.06
N VAL A 143 0.95 -8.48 -2.59
CA VAL A 143 1.55 -9.48 -3.50
C VAL A 143 2.05 -8.79 -4.78
N LEU A 144 1.22 -7.99 -5.42
CA LEU A 144 1.62 -7.29 -6.64
C LEU A 144 2.66 -6.21 -6.38
N TRP A 145 2.62 -5.55 -5.22
CA TRP A 145 3.65 -4.60 -4.80
C TRP A 145 5.01 -5.30 -4.64
N LEU A 146 5.07 -6.51 -4.07
CA LEU A 146 6.31 -7.30 -4.00
C LEU A 146 6.83 -7.66 -5.39
N VAL A 147 5.96 -8.12 -6.29
CA VAL A 147 6.35 -8.45 -7.67
C VAL A 147 6.82 -7.18 -8.42
N ALA A 148 6.13 -6.06 -8.25
CA ALA A 148 6.54 -4.76 -8.79
C ALA A 148 7.91 -4.35 -8.23
N TYR A 149 8.13 -4.51 -6.92
CA TYR A 149 9.40 -4.20 -6.28
C TYR A 149 10.56 -5.00 -6.90
N PHE A 150 10.43 -6.31 -7.02
CA PHE A 150 11.49 -7.15 -7.59
C PHE A 150 11.72 -6.87 -9.08
N THR A 151 10.68 -6.65 -9.86
CA THR A 151 10.81 -6.28 -11.28
C THR A 151 11.47 -4.91 -11.46
N GLY A 152 11.12 -3.94 -10.61
CA GLY A 152 11.73 -2.60 -10.62
C GLY A 152 13.19 -2.64 -10.17
N LEU A 153 13.52 -3.46 -9.16
CA LEU A 153 14.90 -3.67 -8.72
C LEU A 153 15.74 -4.34 -9.81
N ALA A 154 15.20 -5.36 -10.48
CA ALA A 154 15.88 -6.01 -11.61
C ALA A 154 16.12 -5.02 -12.77
N GLN A 155 15.16 -4.14 -13.06
CA GLN A 155 15.31 -3.09 -14.06
C GLN A 155 16.40 -2.09 -13.66
N TYR A 156 16.41 -1.64 -12.40
CA TYR A 156 17.44 -0.74 -11.88
C TYR A 156 18.83 -1.36 -11.99
N LEU A 157 19.01 -2.62 -11.55
CA LEU A 157 20.29 -3.31 -11.62
C LEU A 157 20.76 -3.53 -13.07
N SER A 158 19.83 -3.80 -13.99
CA SER A 158 20.17 -3.97 -15.42
C SER A 158 20.62 -2.66 -16.07
N LYS A 159 20.07 -1.51 -15.66
CA LYS A 159 20.36 -0.21 -16.25
C LYS A 159 21.54 0.53 -15.59
N TYR A 160 21.73 0.36 -14.27
CA TYR A 160 22.72 1.11 -13.49
C TYR A 160 23.67 0.25 -12.65
N GLY A 161 23.39 -1.05 -12.49
CA GLY A 161 24.08 -1.91 -11.53
C GLY A 161 25.34 -2.61 -12.04
N LEU A 162 25.63 -2.58 -13.35
CA LEU A 162 26.79 -3.29 -13.92
C LEU A 162 27.54 -2.42 -14.93
N PRO A 163 28.83 -2.11 -14.70
CA PRO A 163 29.73 -1.66 -15.75
C PRO A 163 30.18 -2.89 -16.55
N PHE A 164 29.67 -3.07 -17.76
CA PHE A 164 30.33 -3.85 -18.80
C PHE A 164 30.46 -2.99 -20.05
#